data_AF-E7RNV9-F1
#
_entry.id   AF-E7RNV9-F1
#
_cell.length_a   1.000
_cell.length_b   1.000
_cell.length_c   1.000
_cell.angle_alpha   90.00
_cell.angle_beta   90.00
_cell.angle_gamma   90.00
#
_symmetry.space_group_name_H-M   'P 1'
#
loop_
_entity.id
_entity.type
_entity.pdbx_description
1 polymer ?
#
loop_
_entity_poly.entity_id
_entity_poly.type
_entity_poly.pdbx_seq_one_letter_code
_entity_poly.pdbx_strand_id
1 'polypeptide(L)'
;MLKDISIPVFIINLKEHSDRLKHVLNQFEGKKEFDIYIVERCNHKSGDMGLWQSIVKIIKEVYNSDDDLIIICEDDHTFTEHYNRDTLIRNIIEAVNQNVELLSGGISGFGNAVPITSERYWIDWLRSLQFTVLYRPVFKKILDYNFKENDTACEVLSMLTSHKMVLYPFISIQRDFGYSDIALSNGELKDKVTELFKQANKKMEIYQYVNLKYLQKQTDIEKL
;
A
#
# COMPACT_ATOMS: atom_id res chain seq x y z
N MET A 1 12.65 -2.78 -22.35
CA MET A 1 13.02 -2.87 -20.92
C MET A 1 11.83 -3.16 -20.01
N LEU A 2 10.66 -2.53 -20.16
CA LEU A 2 9.50 -2.78 -19.26
C LEU A 2 8.71 -4.08 -19.51
N LYS A 3 9.04 -4.91 -20.51
CA LYS A 3 8.17 -6.03 -20.94
C LYS A 3 8.33 -7.31 -20.11
N ASP A 4 9.45 -7.48 -19.43
CA ASP A 4 9.81 -8.72 -18.72
C ASP A 4 9.89 -8.54 -17.19
N ILE A 5 9.26 -7.47 -16.67
CA ILE A 5 9.20 -7.21 -15.22
C ILE A 5 8.09 -8.05 -14.62
N SER A 6 8.44 -8.81 -13.58
CA SER A 6 7.53 -9.55 -12.73
C SER A 6 7.83 -9.18 -11.28
N ILE A 7 6.82 -8.70 -10.55
CA ILE A 7 6.97 -8.22 -9.18
C ILE A 7 6.31 -9.23 -8.23
N PRO A 8 7.04 -9.78 -7.24
CA PRO A 8 6.46 -10.66 -6.23
C PRO A 8 5.37 -9.94 -5.43
N VAL A 9 4.17 -10.54 -5.39
CA VAL A 9 3.02 -10.06 -4.60
C VAL A 9 2.60 -11.14 -3.62
N PHE A 10 2.71 -10.85 -2.33
CA PHE A 10 2.29 -11.72 -1.25
C PHE A 10 0.89 -11.30 -0.78
N ILE A 11 -0.13 -12.06 -1.19
CA ILE A 11 -1.53 -11.86 -0.80
C ILE A 11 -1.75 -12.53 0.55
N ILE A 12 -1.97 -11.72 1.60
CA ILE A 12 -2.26 -12.16 2.95
C ILE A 12 -3.77 -12.38 3.08
N ASN A 13 -4.18 -13.60 3.39
CA ASN A 13 -5.58 -13.99 3.44
C ASN A 13 -5.86 -14.95 4.61
N LEU A 14 -6.99 -14.78 5.30
CA LEU A 14 -7.47 -15.79 6.25
C LEU A 14 -8.14 -16.95 5.51
N LYS A 15 -7.87 -18.18 5.95
CA LYS A 15 -8.35 -19.38 5.28
C LYS A 15 -9.88 -19.42 5.15
N GLU A 16 -10.57 -18.82 6.12
CA GLU A 16 -12.03 -18.72 6.18
C GLU A 16 -12.60 -17.75 5.14
N HIS A 17 -11.81 -16.79 4.64
CA HIS A 17 -12.24 -15.74 3.71
C HIS A 17 -12.16 -16.15 2.23
N SER A 18 -12.83 -17.24 1.89
CA SER A 18 -12.83 -17.75 0.50
C SER A 18 -13.39 -16.73 -0.52
N ASP A 19 -14.33 -15.88 -0.12
CA ASP A 19 -14.91 -14.80 -0.92
C ASP A 19 -13.93 -13.63 -1.14
N ARG A 20 -13.20 -13.21 -0.10
CA ARG A 20 -12.15 -12.17 -0.21
C ARG A 20 -10.99 -12.67 -1.05
N LEU A 21 -10.53 -13.90 -0.85
CA LEU A 21 -9.50 -14.52 -1.68
C LEU A 21 -9.91 -14.55 -3.16
N LYS A 22 -11.15 -14.97 -3.46
CA LYS A 22 -11.66 -14.94 -4.83
C LYS A 22 -11.69 -13.52 -5.40
N HIS A 23 -12.14 -12.54 -4.61
CA HIS A 23 -12.18 -11.14 -5.01
C HIS A 23 -10.79 -10.60 -5.36
N VAL A 24 -9.80 -10.78 -4.48
CA VAL A 24 -8.45 -10.26 -4.72
C VAL A 24 -7.77 -10.96 -5.90
N LEU A 25 -7.93 -12.28 -6.06
CA LEU A 25 -7.37 -12.99 -7.21
C LEU A 25 -7.94 -12.47 -8.55
N ASN A 26 -9.23 -12.13 -8.59
CA ASN A 26 -9.83 -11.50 -9.76
C ASN A 26 -9.23 -10.11 -10.06
N GLN A 27 -8.74 -9.38 -9.05
CA GLN A 27 -8.06 -8.10 -9.28
C GLN A 27 -6.74 -8.27 -10.04
N PHE A 28 -6.09 -9.43 -9.92
CA PHE A 28 -4.81 -9.72 -10.56
C PHE A 28 -4.95 -10.50 -11.88
N GLU A 29 -6.17 -10.91 -12.26
CA GLU A 29 -6.40 -11.69 -13.47
C GLU A 29 -5.89 -10.95 -14.74
N GLY A 30 -5.05 -11.65 -15.52
CA GLY A 30 -4.47 -11.12 -16.75
C GLY A 30 -3.32 -10.11 -16.57
N LYS A 31 -2.92 -9.78 -15.33
CA LYS A 31 -1.83 -8.83 -15.03
C LYS A 31 -0.49 -9.55 -14.86
N LYS A 32 0.21 -9.73 -15.98
CA LYS A 32 1.47 -10.51 -16.06
C LYS A 32 2.66 -9.87 -15.34
N GLU A 33 2.54 -8.61 -14.96
CA GLU A 33 3.52 -7.85 -14.18
C GLU A 33 3.62 -8.29 -12.71
N PHE A 34 2.71 -9.15 -12.25
CA PHE A 34 2.68 -9.64 -10.87
C PHE A 34 2.87 -11.15 -10.79
N ASP A 35 3.76 -11.58 -9.90
CA ASP A 35 3.95 -12.97 -9.51
C ASP A 35 3.27 -13.22 -8.17
N ILE A 36 2.17 -13.97 -8.17
CA ILE A 36 1.24 -14.04 -7.04
C ILE A 36 1.58 -15.20 -6.10
N TYR A 37 1.81 -14.88 -4.84
CA TYR A 37 2.02 -15.82 -3.73
C TYR A 37 0.90 -15.65 -2.70
N ILE A 38 0.15 -16.72 -2.43
CA ILE A 38 -0.90 -16.71 -1.40
C ILE A 38 -0.27 -17.10 -0.06
N VAL A 39 -0.44 -16.25 0.94
CA VAL A 39 0.06 -16.43 2.30
C VAL A 39 -1.12 -16.55 3.25
N GLU A 40 -1.25 -17.71 3.88
CA GLU A 40 -2.20 -17.89 4.98
C GLU A 40 -1.81 -16.97 6.14
N ARG A 41 -2.73 -16.08 6.51
CA ARG A 41 -2.53 -15.12 7.61
C ARG A 41 -2.33 -15.87 8.93
N CYS A 42 -1.36 -15.44 9.72
CA CYS A 42 -1.12 -15.97 11.04
C CYS A 42 -2.34 -15.75 11.95
N ASN A 43 -2.86 -16.86 12.51
CA ASN A 43 -3.99 -16.83 13.44
C ASN A 43 -3.59 -16.20 14.77
N HIS A 44 -4.26 -15.11 15.14
CA HIS A 44 -4.07 -14.43 16.42
C HIS A 44 -5.37 -13.77 16.88
N LYS A 45 -5.55 -13.59 18.21
CA LYS A 45 -6.75 -12.95 18.78
C LYS A 45 -6.92 -11.49 18.33
N SER A 46 -5.82 -10.78 18.22
CA SER A 46 -5.74 -9.45 17.62
C SER A 46 -5.43 -9.59 16.13
N GLY A 47 -6.30 -9.04 15.28
CA GLY A 47 -6.10 -8.99 13.83
C GLY A 47 -4.78 -8.32 13.47
N ASP A 48 -4.49 -7.15 14.03
CA ASP A 48 -3.26 -6.40 13.73
C ASP A 48 -1.98 -7.21 13.99
N MET A 49 -1.94 -7.93 15.11
CA MET A 49 -0.83 -8.82 15.43
C MET A 49 -0.72 -9.98 14.43
N GLY A 50 -1.84 -10.57 14.02
CA GLY A 50 -1.86 -11.62 13.01
C GLY A 50 -1.37 -11.13 11.63
N LEU A 51 -1.75 -9.91 11.25
CA LEU A 51 -1.25 -9.26 10.03
C LEU A 51 0.26 -9.00 10.14
N TRP A 52 0.73 -8.42 11.24
CA TRP A 52 2.16 -8.14 11.46
C TRP A 52 3.01 -9.41 11.43
N GLN A 53 2.58 -10.48 12.12
CA GLN A 53 3.26 -11.77 12.09
C GLN A 53 3.35 -12.35 10.67
N SER A 54 2.31 -12.14 9.85
CA SER A 54 2.30 -12.56 8.45
C SER A 54 3.30 -11.76 7.61
N ILE A 55 3.37 -10.44 7.81
CA ILE A 55 4.37 -9.58 7.17
C ILE A 55 5.78 -10.04 7.59
N VAL A 56 6.04 -10.26 8.87
CA VAL A 56 7.34 -10.75 9.36
C VAL A 56 7.69 -12.10 8.76
N LYS A 57 6.72 -13.02 8.63
CA LYS A 57 6.92 -14.32 7.98
C LYS A 57 7.35 -14.14 6.53
N ILE A 58 6.64 -13.32 5.76
CA ILE A 58 6.99 -13.00 4.36
C ILE A 58 8.40 -12.42 4.27
N ILE A 59 8.71 -11.42 5.10
CA ILE A 59 10.04 -10.79 5.09
C ILE A 59 11.14 -11.81 5.42
N LYS A 60 10.92 -12.75 6.34
CA LYS A 60 11.89 -13.82 6.64
C LYS A 60 12.11 -14.76 5.45
N GLU A 61 11.07 -15.08 4.70
CA GLU A 61 11.15 -15.95 3.52
C GLU A 61 11.96 -15.29 2.39
N VAL A 62 11.81 -13.98 2.18
CA VAL A 62 12.53 -13.23 1.12
C VAL A 62 13.82 -12.57 1.60
N TYR A 63 14.16 -12.62 2.88
CA TYR A 63 15.26 -11.82 3.44
C TYR A 63 16.62 -12.10 2.75
N ASN A 64 16.85 -13.37 2.42
CA ASN A 64 18.08 -13.84 1.79
C ASN A 64 17.94 -14.02 0.26
N SER A 65 16.80 -13.64 -0.33
CA SER A 65 16.67 -13.62 -1.79
C SER A 65 17.30 -12.35 -2.36
N ASP A 66 17.49 -12.35 -3.68
CA ASP A 66 17.96 -11.18 -4.44
C ASP A 66 16.82 -10.18 -4.73
N ASP A 67 15.62 -10.35 -4.16
CA ASP A 67 14.48 -9.45 -4.37
C ASP A 67 14.70 -8.07 -3.71
N ASP A 68 14.89 -7.05 -4.53
CA ASP A 68 15.07 -5.65 -4.05
C ASP A 68 13.78 -5.03 -3.52
N LEU A 69 12.64 -5.59 -3.89
CA LEU A 69 11.32 -5.17 -3.44
C LEU A 69 10.32 -6.32 -3.49
N ILE A 70 9.29 -6.20 -2.67
CA ILE A 70 8.09 -7.04 -2.73
C ILE A 70 6.85 -6.18 -2.62
N ILE A 71 5.69 -6.73 -2.98
CA ILE A 71 4.39 -6.16 -2.65
C ILE A 71 3.74 -7.03 -1.59
N ILE A 72 3.31 -6.41 -0.48
CA ILE A 72 2.31 -7.02 0.41
C ILE A 72 0.92 -6.54 -0.02
N CYS A 73 -0.03 -7.47 -0.07
CA CYS A 73 -1.38 -7.22 -0.49
C CYS A 73 -2.36 -7.86 0.50
N GLU A 74 -3.41 -7.14 0.90
CA GLU A 74 -4.50 -7.72 1.70
C GLU A 74 -5.59 -8.25 0.76
N ASP A 75 -6.38 -9.20 1.26
CA ASP A 75 -7.48 -9.88 0.56
C ASP A 75 -8.68 -8.96 0.22
N ASP A 76 -8.71 -7.73 0.75
CA ASP A 76 -9.70 -6.70 0.41
C ASP A 76 -9.24 -5.66 -0.60
N HIS A 77 -8.03 -5.82 -1.16
CA HIS A 77 -7.53 -4.97 -2.22
C HIS A 77 -8.49 -4.89 -3.42
N THR A 78 -8.67 -3.69 -3.96
CA THR A 78 -9.34 -3.43 -5.24
C THR A 78 -8.52 -2.42 -6.03
N PHE A 79 -8.23 -2.72 -7.30
CA PHE A 79 -7.64 -1.74 -8.20
C PHE A 79 -8.68 -0.69 -8.59
N THR A 80 -8.29 0.57 -8.62
CA THR A 80 -9.13 1.65 -9.17
C THR A 80 -8.98 1.72 -10.69
N GLU A 81 -9.81 2.54 -11.33
CA GLU A 81 -9.66 2.92 -12.74
C GLU A 81 -8.33 3.60 -13.09
N HIS A 82 -7.59 4.09 -12.08
CA HIS A 82 -6.29 4.73 -12.26
C HIS A 82 -5.13 3.74 -12.31
N TYR A 83 -5.39 2.44 -12.07
CA TYR A 83 -4.39 1.42 -12.28
C TYR A 83 -3.93 1.40 -13.74
N ASN A 84 -2.62 1.56 -13.94
CA ASN A 84 -1.98 1.34 -15.22
C ASN A 84 -0.63 0.69 -14.99
N ARG A 85 -0.38 -0.43 -15.69
CA ARG A 85 0.83 -1.24 -15.59
C ARG A 85 2.11 -0.41 -15.72
N ASP A 86 2.23 0.32 -16.82
CA ASP A 86 3.48 1.01 -17.15
C ASP A 86 3.71 2.21 -16.22
N THR A 87 2.64 2.90 -15.83
CA THR A 87 2.70 3.94 -14.80
C THR A 87 3.12 3.37 -13.45
N LEU A 88 2.55 2.25 -12.99
CA LEU A 88 2.93 1.63 -11.73
C LEU A 88 4.40 1.23 -11.74
N ILE A 89 4.83 0.48 -12.76
CA ILE A 89 6.22 -0.01 -12.84
C ILE A 89 7.20 1.16 -12.89
N ARG A 90 6.91 2.20 -13.69
CA ARG A 90 7.74 3.41 -13.73
C ARG A 90 7.85 4.04 -12.34
N ASN A 91 6.74 4.20 -11.64
CA ASN A 91 6.74 4.81 -10.31
C ASN A 91 7.48 3.97 -9.26
N ILE A 92 7.41 2.64 -9.34
CA ILE A 92 8.18 1.74 -8.48
C ILE A 92 9.68 1.94 -8.72
N ILE A 93 10.12 1.90 -9.99
CA ILE A 93 11.54 2.06 -10.35
C ILE A 93 12.05 3.44 -9.94
N GLU A 94 11.30 4.50 -10.21
CA GLU A 94 11.72 5.86 -9.86
C GLU A 94 11.70 6.14 -8.36
N ALA A 95 10.83 5.48 -7.59
CA ALA A 95 10.81 5.59 -6.13
C ALA A 95 12.09 5.02 -5.51
N VAL A 96 12.65 3.93 -6.07
CA VAL A 96 13.95 3.38 -5.63
C VAL A 96 15.06 4.44 -5.76
N ASN A 97 15.10 5.17 -6.88
CA ASN A 97 16.08 6.25 -7.11
C ASN A 97 15.94 7.41 -6.11
N GLN A 98 14.81 7.50 -5.42
CA GLN A 98 14.51 8.50 -4.39
C GLN A 98 14.70 7.96 -2.97
N ASN A 99 15.37 6.79 -2.83
CA ASN A 99 15.61 6.08 -1.57
C ASN A 99 14.30 5.79 -0.80
N VAL A 100 13.21 5.52 -1.51
CA VAL A 100 11.94 5.13 -0.89
C VAL A 100 12.07 3.73 -0.28
N GLU A 101 11.55 3.59 0.92
CA GLU A 101 11.51 2.33 1.66
C GLU A 101 10.11 1.70 1.66
N LEU A 102 9.08 2.53 1.45
CA LEU A 102 7.68 2.12 1.35
C LEU A 102 6.94 2.96 0.31
N LEU A 103 6.26 2.32 -0.64
CA LEU A 103 5.35 2.99 -1.58
C LEU A 103 3.95 2.37 -1.52
N SER A 104 2.95 3.15 -1.14
CA SER A 104 1.55 2.70 -1.09
C SER A 104 0.81 3.01 -2.38
N GLY A 105 -0.01 2.06 -2.86
CA GLY A 105 -0.92 2.26 -4.00
C GLY A 105 -2.16 3.10 -3.67
N GLY A 106 -2.46 3.31 -2.39
CA GLY A 106 -3.54 4.14 -1.91
C GLY A 106 -3.74 4.01 -0.40
N ILE A 107 -4.21 5.09 0.23
CA ILE A 107 -4.28 5.20 1.69
C ILE A 107 -5.64 5.74 2.12
N SER A 108 -6.11 5.29 3.29
CA SER A 108 -7.37 5.75 3.89
C SER A 108 -7.17 6.91 4.88
N GLY A 109 -5.92 7.28 5.17
CA GLY A 109 -5.60 8.38 6.06
C GLY A 109 -4.13 8.77 6.02
N PHE A 110 -3.87 10.06 6.22
CA PHE A 110 -2.55 10.68 6.35
C PHE A 110 -2.66 12.10 6.94
N GLY A 111 -1.57 12.66 7.44
CA GLY A 111 -1.51 14.01 7.98
C GLY A 111 -1.14 15.03 6.90
N ASN A 112 0.02 14.89 6.28
CA ASN A 112 0.56 15.82 5.29
C ASN A 112 1.12 15.07 4.09
N ALA A 113 1.03 15.71 2.91
CA ALA A 113 1.62 15.20 1.68
C ALA A 113 2.53 16.26 1.04
N VAL A 114 3.69 15.84 0.52
CA VAL A 114 4.62 16.70 -0.21
C VAL A 114 4.76 16.15 -1.63
N PRO A 115 4.43 16.92 -2.68
CA PRO A 115 4.56 16.45 -4.05
C PRO A 115 6.04 16.25 -4.41
N ILE A 116 6.32 15.10 -5.05
CA ILE A 116 7.65 14.76 -5.59
C ILE A 116 7.59 14.71 -7.11
N THR A 117 6.49 14.16 -7.63
CA THR A 117 6.13 14.21 -9.06
C THR A 117 4.64 14.52 -9.19
N SER A 118 4.09 14.44 -10.40
CA SER A 118 2.64 14.48 -10.60
C SER A 118 1.91 13.26 -10.00
N GLU A 119 2.63 12.16 -9.78
CA GLU A 119 2.09 10.82 -9.43
C GLU A 119 2.55 10.31 -8.05
N ARG A 120 3.59 10.91 -7.44
CA ARG A 120 4.15 10.49 -6.14
C ARG A 120 4.22 11.62 -5.14
N TYR A 121 3.83 11.30 -3.91
CA TYR A 121 3.80 12.22 -2.79
C TYR A 121 4.45 11.57 -1.57
N TRP A 122 5.41 12.27 -0.95
CA TRP A 122 5.88 11.90 0.39
C TRP A 122 4.78 12.14 1.42
N ILE A 123 4.66 11.26 2.41
CA ILE A 123 3.64 11.37 3.47
C ILE A 123 4.24 11.16 4.87
N ASP A 124 3.61 11.81 5.85
CA ASP A 124 4.04 11.75 7.25
C ASP A 124 3.64 10.45 7.96
N TRP A 125 2.45 9.94 7.71
CA TRP A 125 1.97 8.61 8.13
C TRP A 125 0.93 8.09 7.15
N LEU A 126 0.65 6.79 7.20
CA LEU A 126 -0.34 6.14 6.36
C LEU A 126 -1.27 5.24 7.16
N ARG A 127 -2.52 5.12 6.70
CA ARG A 127 -3.48 4.10 7.13
C ARG A 127 -3.89 3.24 5.93
N SER A 128 -4.11 1.96 6.20
CA SER A 128 -4.37 0.87 5.24
C SER A 128 -3.12 0.40 4.47
N LEU A 129 -3.01 -0.92 4.28
CA LEU A 129 -1.84 -1.59 3.69
C LEU A 129 -2.18 -2.47 2.50
N GLN A 130 -3.41 -2.41 2.00
CA GLN A 130 -3.99 -3.35 1.05
C GLN A 130 -3.19 -3.54 -0.24
N PHE A 131 -2.36 -2.56 -0.62
CA PHE A 131 -1.37 -2.69 -1.69
C PHE A 131 -0.16 -1.83 -1.37
N THR A 132 0.89 -2.46 -0.85
CA THR A 132 2.08 -1.75 -0.35
C THR A 132 3.34 -2.38 -0.91
N VAL A 133 4.12 -1.59 -1.64
CA VAL A 133 5.48 -1.95 -2.08
C VAL A 133 6.43 -1.70 -0.92
N LEU A 134 7.18 -2.72 -0.53
CA LEU A 134 8.24 -2.64 0.47
C LEU A 134 9.58 -2.84 -0.23
N TYR A 135 10.51 -1.91 -0.02
CA TYR A 135 11.86 -2.01 -0.57
C TYR A 135 12.82 -2.58 0.47
N ARG A 136 13.85 -3.30 0.00
CA ARG A 136 14.82 -4.01 0.85
C ARG A 136 15.31 -3.26 2.10
N PRO A 137 15.60 -1.94 2.09
CA PRO A 137 16.10 -1.25 3.29
C PRO A 137 15.15 -1.27 4.49
N VAL A 138 13.83 -1.45 4.28
CA VAL A 138 12.85 -1.55 5.38
C VAL A 138 12.79 -2.95 6.01
N PHE A 139 13.27 -3.99 5.30
CA PHE A 139 13.09 -5.38 5.72
C PHE A 139 13.71 -5.66 7.09
N LYS A 140 14.96 -5.24 7.29
CA LYS A 140 15.62 -5.41 8.59
C LYS A 140 14.90 -4.66 9.71
N LYS A 141 14.38 -3.46 9.43
CA LYS A 141 13.62 -2.67 10.41
C LYS A 141 12.34 -3.38 10.84
N ILE A 142 11.67 -4.05 9.90
CA ILE A 142 10.50 -4.90 10.19
C ILE A 142 10.89 -6.09 11.05
N LEU A 143 11.98 -6.80 10.72
CA LEU A 143 12.43 -7.98 11.46
C LEU A 143 12.91 -7.67 12.89
N ASP A 144 13.55 -6.52 13.08
CA ASP A 144 14.10 -6.10 14.37
C ASP A 144 13.02 -5.50 15.31
N TYR A 145 11.84 -5.16 14.79
CA TYR A 145 10.79 -4.51 15.56
C TYR A 145 10.01 -5.50 16.45
N ASN A 146 9.89 -5.16 17.74
CA ASN A 146 9.10 -5.91 18.70
C ASN A 146 7.66 -5.33 18.78
N PHE A 147 6.72 -6.00 18.11
CA PHE A 147 5.31 -5.59 18.02
C PHE A 147 4.58 -5.71 19.35
N LYS A 148 3.84 -4.66 19.70
CA LYS A 148 3.13 -4.53 20.98
C LYS A 148 1.63 -4.79 20.81
N GLU A 149 0.94 -5.04 21.92
CA GLU A 149 -0.48 -5.41 21.92
C GLU A 149 -1.41 -4.35 21.30
N ASN A 150 -1.05 -3.07 21.43
CA ASN A 150 -1.82 -1.93 20.89
C ASN A 150 -1.25 -1.37 19.59
N ASP A 151 -0.24 -2.02 19.01
CA ASP A 151 0.31 -1.58 17.72
C ASP A 151 -0.64 -1.98 16.59
N THR A 152 -0.74 -1.11 15.57
CA THR A 152 -1.28 -1.50 14.26
C THR A 152 -0.14 -1.60 13.24
N ALA A 153 -0.29 -2.48 12.25
CA ALA A 153 0.76 -2.68 11.25
C ALA A 153 1.10 -1.39 10.46
N CYS A 154 0.09 -0.58 10.14
CA CYS A 154 0.28 0.68 9.40
C CYS A 154 0.95 1.77 10.24
N GLU A 155 0.64 1.87 11.53
CA GLU A 155 1.31 2.80 12.45
C GLU A 155 2.78 2.42 12.64
N VAL A 156 3.05 1.13 12.83
CA VAL A 156 4.43 0.63 12.96
C VAL A 156 5.23 0.91 11.70
N LEU A 157 4.72 0.56 10.51
CA LEU A 157 5.41 0.88 9.25
C LEU A 157 5.62 2.39 9.05
N SER A 158 4.65 3.22 9.45
CA SER A 158 4.79 4.68 9.41
C SER A 158 5.89 5.19 10.34
N MET A 159 6.13 4.53 11.46
CA MET A 159 7.18 4.87 12.43
C MET A 159 8.56 4.36 12.00
N LEU A 160 8.63 3.16 11.41
CA LEU A 160 9.90 2.52 11.05
C LEU A 160 10.69 3.28 9.97
N THR A 161 10.02 4.12 9.18
CA THR A 161 10.68 4.90 8.13
C THR A 161 10.01 6.24 7.88
N SER A 162 10.79 7.27 7.58
CA SER A 162 10.28 8.52 7.00
C SER A 162 10.25 8.50 5.46
N HIS A 163 10.92 7.53 4.84
CA HIS A 163 11.05 7.40 3.38
C HIS A 163 9.86 6.66 2.79
N LYS A 164 8.66 7.22 2.98
CA LYS A 164 7.40 6.63 2.57
C LYS A 164 6.63 7.53 1.62
N MET A 165 6.13 6.95 0.53
CA MET A 165 5.36 7.65 -0.49
C MET A 165 4.01 6.98 -0.71
N VAL A 166 3.09 7.74 -1.31
CA VAL A 166 1.84 7.20 -1.87
C VAL A 166 1.73 7.61 -3.34
N LEU A 167 1.14 6.74 -4.14
CA LEU A 167 0.71 7.03 -5.51
C LEU A 167 -0.58 7.84 -5.49
N TYR A 168 -0.65 8.90 -6.29
CA TYR A 168 -1.90 9.62 -6.50
C TYR A 168 -2.06 10.08 -7.96
N PRO A 169 -3.20 9.81 -8.64
CA PRO A 169 -4.44 9.22 -8.12
C PRO A 169 -4.27 7.80 -7.55
N PHE A 170 -5.04 7.46 -6.52
CA PHE A 170 -4.91 6.15 -5.88
C PHE A 170 -5.19 5.05 -6.89
N ILE A 171 -4.28 4.08 -7.00
CA ILE A 171 -4.47 2.88 -7.83
C ILE A 171 -5.12 1.75 -7.05
N SER A 172 -5.20 1.88 -5.72
CA SER A 172 -5.69 0.85 -4.82
C SER A 172 -6.59 1.42 -3.73
N ILE A 173 -7.70 0.73 -3.47
CA ILE A 173 -8.60 0.97 -2.34
C ILE A 173 -8.95 -0.36 -1.66
N GLN A 174 -9.57 -0.29 -0.47
CA GLN A 174 -10.13 -1.44 0.23
C GLN A 174 -11.61 -1.60 -0.08
N ARG A 175 -12.02 -2.83 -0.38
CA ARG A 175 -13.43 -3.20 -0.50
C ARG A 175 -13.99 -3.55 0.87
N ASP A 176 -15.13 -2.97 1.21
CA ASP A 176 -15.91 -3.38 2.39
C ASP A 176 -16.71 -4.66 2.06
N PHE A 177 -16.48 -5.73 2.81
CA PHE A 177 -17.21 -7.00 2.70
C PHE A 177 -18.40 -7.10 3.68
N GLY A 178 -18.59 -6.09 4.53
CA GLY A 178 -19.66 -6.03 5.52
C GLY A 178 -19.37 -6.78 6.82
N TYR A 179 -18.14 -7.28 6.99
CA TYR A 179 -17.64 -7.92 8.21
C TYR A 179 -16.15 -7.60 8.40
N SER A 180 -15.65 -7.74 9.63
CA SER A 180 -14.25 -7.49 9.99
C SER A 180 -13.74 -8.54 10.98
N ASP A 181 -12.46 -8.87 10.86
CA ASP A 181 -11.72 -9.75 11.80
C ASP A 181 -11.56 -9.15 13.18
N ILE A 182 -11.84 -7.85 13.32
CA ILE A 182 -11.80 -7.14 14.58
C ILE A 182 -13.21 -7.16 15.16
N ALA A 183 -13.38 -7.88 16.28
CA ALA A 183 -14.59 -7.81 17.09
C ALA A 183 -14.74 -6.39 17.66
N LEU A 184 -15.39 -5.50 16.93
CA LEU A 184 -15.65 -4.15 17.43
C LEU A 184 -16.96 -4.14 18.20
N SER A 185 -16.85 -3.71 19.46
CA SER A 185 -18.00 -3.25 20.23
C SER A 185 -18.71 -2.13 19.46
N ASN A 186 -20.01 -2.30 19.23
CA ASN A 186 -20.96 -1.32 18.68
C ASN A 186 -21.03 -1.29 17.14
N GLY A 187 -21.82 -2.20 16.56
CA GLY A 187 -22.79 -2.08 15.45
C GLY A 187 -22.67 -1.05 14.29
N GLU A 188 -21.63 -0.24 14.16
CA GLU A 188 -21.52 0.91 13.25
C GLU A 188 -20.35 0.74 12.26
N LEU A 189 -20.22 -0.44 11.64
CA LEU A 189 -19.05 -0.77 10.81
C LEU A 189 -19.24 -0.59 9.31
N LYS A 190 -20.49 -0.58 8.82
CA LYS A 190 -20.74 -0.55 7.38
C LYS A 190 -20.30 0.79 6.80
N ASP A 191 -19.50 0.74 5.73
CA ASP A 191 -19.01 1.88 4.94
C ASP A 191 -17.93 2.75 5.59
N LYS A 192 -17.43 2.43 6.79
CA LYS A 192 -16.41 3.25 7.46
C LYS A 192 -15.10 3.31 6.69
N VAL A 193 -14.65 2.17 6.15
CA VAL A 193 -13.43 2.10 5.31
C VAL A 193 -13.61 2.90 4.03
N THR A 194 -14.75 2.72 3.35
CA THR A 194 -15.11 3.46 2.14
C THR A 194 -15.09 4.98 2.38
N GLU A 195 -15.63 5.44 3.50
CA GLU A 195 -15.67 6.86 3.85
C GLU A 195 -14.27 7.42 4.18
N LEU A 196 -13.41 6.65 4.86
CA LEU A 196 -12.03 7.05 5.12
C LEU A 196 -11.24 7.24 3.81
N PHE A 197 -11.37 6.31 2.84
CA PHE A 197 -10.77 6.48 1.51
C PHE A 197 -11.32 7.70 0.77
N LYS A 198 -12.63 7.97 0.83
CA LYS A 198 -13.23 9.19 0.24
C LYS A 198 -12.63 10.47 0.84
N GLN A 199 -12.44 10.51 2.14
CA GLN A 199 -11.85 11.67 2.82
C GLN A 199 -10.37 11.85 2.45
N ALA A 200 -9.61 10.76 2.43
CA ALA A 200 -8.22 10.79 1.98
C ALA A 200 -8.09 11.24 0.51
N ASN A 201 -8.99 10.75 -0.36
CA ASN A 201 -9.02 11.14 -1.78
C ASN A 201 -9.27 12.64 -1.94
N LYS A 202 -10.33 13.18 -1.32
CA LYS A 202 -10.64 14.62 -1.35
C LYS A 202 -9.47 15.47 -0.88
N LYS A 203 -8.75 15.01 0.15
CA LYS A 203 -7.56 15.71 0.65
C LYS A 203 -6.42 15.67 -0.37
N MET A 204 -6.15 14.52 -0.98
CA MET A 204 -5.13 14.39 -2.03
C MET A 204 -5.47 15.17 -3.31
N GLU A 205 -6.76 15.30 -3.68
CA GLU A 205 -7.20 16.17 -4.78
C GLU A 205 -6.71 17.60 -4.60
N ILE A 206 -6.76 18.13 -3.37
CA ILE A 206 -6.27 19.47 -3.05
C ILE A 206 -4.75 19.54 -3.25
N TYR A 207 -4.00 18.56 -2.73
CA TYR A 207 -2.54 18.51 -2.90
C TYR A 207 -2.14 18.44 -4.38
N GLN A 208 -2.80 17.58 -5.16
CA GLN A 208 -2.55 17.45 -6.59
C GLN A 208 -2.90 18.72 -7.35
N TYR A 209 -4.06 19.34 -7.05
CA TYR A 209 -4.46 20.59 -7.67
C TYR A 209 -3.41 21.70 -7.46
N VAL A 210 -2.97 21.87 -6.21
CA VAL A 210 -1.95 22.87 -5.85
C VAL A 210 -0.64 22.57 -6.58
N ASN A 211 -0.17 21.32 -6.58
CA ASN A 211 1.05 20.90 -7.27
C ASN A 211 1.00 21.22 -8.78
N LEU A 212 -0.07 20.81 -9.46
CA LEU A 212 -0.25 21.06 -10.89
C LEU A 212 -0.30 22.55 -11.22
N LYS A 213 -0.92 23.37 -10.37
CA LYS A 213 -0.93 24.83 -10.54
C LYS A 213 0.46 25.46 -10.39
N TYR A 214 1.28 24.97 -9.47
CA TYR A 214 2.66 25.42 -9.34
C TYR A 214 3.52 25.04 -10.56
N LEU A 215 3.41 23.80 -11.04
CA LEU A 215 4.16 23.33 -12.22
C LEU A 215 3.79 24.09 -13.50
N GLN A 216 2.50 24.40 -13.69
CA GLN A 216 2.04 25.23 -14.81
C GLN A 216 2.69 26.61 -14.80
N LYS A 217 2.67 27.30 -13.65
CA LYS A 217 3.29 28.62 -13.51
C LYS A 217 4.79 28.60 -13.80
N GLN A 218 5.50 27.57 -13.35
CA GLN A 218 6.94 27.44 -13.61
C GLN A 218 7.22 27.28 -15.12
N THR A 219 6.43 26.43 -15.79
CA THR A 219 6.53 26.23 -17.24
C THR A 219 6.27 27.53 -18.03
N ASP A 220 5.35 28.37 -17.55
CA ASP A 220 5.04 29.66 -18.19
C ASP A 220 6.17 30.69 -17.98
N ILE A 221 6.85 30.67 -16.84
CA ILE A 221 8.04 31.52 -16.56
C ILE A 221 9.22 31.12 -17.44
N GLU A 222 9.46 29.81 -17.62
CA GLU A 222 10.59 29.31 -18.43
C GLU A 222 10.43 29.57 -19.94
N LYS A 223 9.24 29.99 -20.39
CA LYS A 223 8.94 30.35 -21.78
C LYS A 223 9.08 31.85 -22.10
N LEU A 224 9.34 32.69 -21.08
CA LEU A 224 9.57 34.12 -21.21
C LEU A 224 11.07 34.42 -21.34
#